data_AF-A0A078MM64-F1
#
_entry.id   AF-A0A078MM64-F1
#
_cell.length_a   1.000
_cell.length_b   1.000
_cell.length_c   1.000
_cell.angle_alpha   90.00
_cell.angle_beta   90.00
_cell.angle_gamma   90.00
#
_symmetry.space_group_name_H-M   'P 1'
#
loop_
_entity.id
_entity.type
_entity.pdbx_description
1 polymer ?
#
loop_
_entity_poly.entity_id
_entity_poly.type
_entity_poly.pdbx_seq_one_letter_code
_entity_poly.pdbx_strand_id
1 'polypeptide(L)'
;MFRPGAPLEEIEQDVEAVIQRLVAELDTTAQRDPHRHGAGDRAYIKAFSDARANSDTDQVSLLATAVTRPQLAESLLYLNRTLDSQDLDPREPAGLIGIVVRLAMDGLWVSDILDSTRFSEAQRRRITDLLTRLTYVDDARLEQLLDGLTPGGSAPSAAQAAPGERRPR
;
A
#
# COMPACT_ATOMS: atom_id res chain seq x y z
N MET A 1 10.82 -23.35 5.94
CA MET A 1 10.08 -24.45 5.29
C MET A 1 9.50 -25.33 6.39
N PHE A 2 8.17 -25.43 6.49
CA PHE A 2 7.51 -26.20 7.55
C PHE A 2 7.87 -27.69 7.46
N ARG A 3 8.05 -28.36 8.60
CA ARG A 3 8.26 -29.81 8.62
C ARG A 3 6.97 -30.53 8.20
N PRO A 4 7.03 -31.53 7.29
CA PRO A 4 5.87 -32.36 6.98
C PRO A 4 5.34 -33.03 8.25
N GLY A 5 4.08 -32.79 8.59
CA GLY A 5 3.42 -33.37 9.78
C GLY A 5 3.60 -32.62 11.10
N ALA A 6 4.11 -31.37 11.08
CA ALA A 6 4.17 -30.54 12.28
C ALA A 6 2.77 -30.34 12.91
N PRO A 7 2.63 -30.36 14.24
CA PRO A 7 1.38 -30.05 14.92
C PRO A 7 0.91 -28.63 14.58
N LEU A 8 -0.41 -28.44 14.54
CA LEU A 8 -1.04 -27.18 14.11
C LEU A 8 -0.53 -25.97 14.90
N GLU A 9 -0.35 -26.14 16.20
CA GLU A 9 0.16 -25.12 17.14
C GLU A 9 1.59 -24.66 16.81
N GLU A 10 2.45 -25.55 16.31
CA GLU A 10 3.83 -25.21 15.91
C GLU A 10 3.83 -24.37 14.61
N ILE A 11 2.94 -24.70 13.68
CA ILE A 11 2.77 -23.94 12.43
C ILE A 11 2.23 -22.54 12.73
N GLU A 12 1.27 -22.41 13.66
CA GLU A 12 0.72 -21.12 14.09
C GLU A 12 1.80 -20.22 14.72
N GLN A 13 2.60 -20.77 15.64
CA GLN A 13 3.70 -20.03 16.26
C GLN A 13 4.77 -19.59 15.25
N ASP A 14 5.13 -20.46 14.30
CA ASP A 14 6.09 -20.14 13.25
C ASP A 14 5.59 -18.99 12.35
N VAL A 15 4.31 -19.04 11.96
CA VAL A 15 3.68 -18.01 11.12
C VAL A 15 3.56 -16.70 11.88
N GLU A 16 3.12 -16.73 13.14
CA GLU A 16 3.04 -15.55 13.99
C GLU A 16 4.43 -14.90 14.18
N ALA A 17 5.47 -15.69 14.44
CA ALA A 17 6.83 -15.20 14.59
C ALA A 17 7.37 -14.54 13.30
N VAL A 18 7.02 -15.09 12.13
CA VAL A 18 7.35 -14.50 10.83
C VAL A 18 6.63 -13.15 10.64
N ILE A 19 5.34 -13.09 10.97
CA ILE A 19 4.54 -11.87 10.85
C ILE A 19 5.05 -10.78 11.80
N GLN A 20 5.32 -11.12 13.07
CA GLN A 20 5.87 -10.17 14.04
C GLN A 20 7.21 -9.60 13.58
N ARG A 21 8.07 -10.45 12.99
CA ARG A 21 9.34 -10.00 12.41
C ARG A 21 9.13 -9.04 11.25
N LEU A 22 8.22 -9.38 10.32
CA LEU A 22 7.89 -8.51 9.19
C LEU A 22 7.38 -7.14 9.67
N VAL A 23 6.45 -7.12 10.62
CA VAL A 23 5.93 -5.87 11.20
C VAL A 23 7.05 -5.05 11.83
N ALA A 24 7.94 -5.67 12.60
CA ALA A 24 9.07 -4.98 13.21
C ALA A 24 10.06 -4.41 12.18
N GLU A 25 10.31 -5.13 11.10
CA GLU A 25 11.19 -4.67 10.00
C GLU A 25 10.56 -3.49 9.24
N LEU A 26 9.26 -3.55 8.98
CA LEU A 26 8.51 -2.45 8.37
C LEU A 26 8.53 -1.21 9.27
N ASP A 27 8.26 -1.36 10.56
CA ASP A 27 8.29 -0.26 11.53
C ASP A 27 9.69 0.36 11.63
N THR A 28 10.74 -0.46 11.75
CA THR A 28 12.13 0.03 11.75
C THR A 28 12.47 0.80 10.47
N THR A 29 11.92 0.37 9.33
CA THR A 29 12.11 1.07 8.04
C THR A 29 11.34 2.39 8.00
N ALA A 30 10.09 2.40 8.45
CA ALA A 30 9.24 3.58 8.52
C ALA A 30 9.81 4.65 9.48
N GLN A 31 10.37 4.24 10.62
CA GLN A 31 10.98 5.16 11.59
C GLN A 31 12.17 5.96 11.03
N ARG A 32 12.86 5.40 10.02
CA ARG A 32 13.98 6.06 9.32
C ARG A 32 13.51 7.01 8.22
N ASP A 33 12.22 7.02 7.88
CA ASP A 33 11.68 7.90 6.87
C ASP A 33 11.63 9.35 7.41
N PRO A 34 12.20 10.34 6.70
CA PRO A 34 12.17 11.73 7.13
C PRO A 34 10.76 12.35 7.06
N HIS A 35 9.83 11.74 6.32
CA HIS A 35 8.44 12.17 6.22
C HIS A 35 7.56 11.18 7.01
N ARG A 36 6.97 11.61 8.13
CA ARG A 36 6.15 10.71 8.96
C ARG A 36 4.90 10.21 8.24
N HIS A 37 4.21 11.10 7.52
CA HIS A 37 3.03 10.74 6.74
C HIS A 37 3.36 9.68 5.68
N GLY A 38 2.60 8.58 5.67
CA GLY A 38 2.75 7.46 4.73
C GLY A 38 4.08 6.68 4.85
N ALA A 39 4.83 6.84 5.95
CA ALA A 39 6.11 6.14 6.13
C ALA A 39 5.95 4.62 6.17
N GLY A 40 4.87 4.13 6.81
CA GLY A 40 4.51 2.70 6.84
C GLY A 40 4.29 2.15 5.44
N ASP A 41 3.49 2.84 4.62
CA ASP A 41 3.22 2.45 3.24
C ASP A 41 4.49 2.43 2.38
N ARG A 42 5.39 3.40 2.55
CA ARG A 42 6.67 3.40 1.83
C ARG A 42 7.58 2.26 2.26
N ALA A 43 7.60 1.92 3.55
CA ALA A 43 8.28 0.73 4.02
C ALA A 43 7.70 -0.54 3.40
N TYR A 44 6.37 -0.63 3.30
CA TYR A 44 5.67 -1.75 2.67
C TYR A 44 5.99 -1.85 1.17
N ILE A 45 5.85 -0.75 0.41
CA ILE A 45 6.22 -0.70 -1.01
C ILE A 45 7.65 -1.18 -1.20
N LYS A 46 8.58 -0.68 -0.40
CA LYS A 46 9.99 -1.06 -0.48
C LYS A 46 10.19 -2.57 -0.27
N ALA A 47 9.54 -3.14 0.74
CA ALA A 47 9.65 -4.57 1.06
C ALA A 47 9.17 -5.48 -0.09
N PHE A 48 8.11 -5.09 -0.79
CA PHE A 48 7.48 -5.93 -1.83
C PHE A 48 7.79 -5.50 -3.27
N SER A 49 8.68 -4.52 -3.47
CA SER A 49 9.01 -3.96 -4.78
C SER A 49 9.97 -4.78 -5.63
N ASP A 50 10.38 -6.00 -5.26
CA ASP A 50 11.28 -6.84 -6.09
C ASP A 50 10.54 -8.04 -6.69
N ALA A 51 10.28 -8.01 -8.00
CA ALA A 51 9.55 -9.05 -8.71
C ALA A 51 10.26 -10.41 -8.65
N ARG A 52 11.60 -10.42 -8.73
CA ARG A 52 12.36 -11.67 -8.77
C ARG A 52 12.35 -12.36 -7.42
N ALA A 53 12.49 -11.59 -6.34
CA ALA A 53 12.33 -12.09 -4.98
C ALA A 53 10.90 -12.61 -4.74
N ASN A 54 9.89 -11.94 -5.30
CA ASN A 54 8.48 -12.30 -5.16
C ASN A 54 8.09 -13.57 -5.93
N SER A 55 8.65 -13.76 -7.12
CA SER A 55 8.32 -14.89 -7.99
C SER A 55 9.05 -16.20 -7.64
N ASP A 56 9.85 -16.21 -6.58
CA ASP A 56 10.54 -17.43 -6.16
C ASP A 56 9.50 -18.50 -5.76
N THR A 57 9.75 -19.75 -6.14
CA THR A 57 8.74 -20.84 -6.15
C THR A 57 8.16 -21.15 -4.76
N ASP A 58 8.87 -20.74 -3.71
CA ASP A 58 8.44 -20.86 -2.33
C ASP A 58 7.24 -19.94 -1.99
N GLN A 59 7.06 -18.79 -2.66
CA GLN A 59 5.96 -17.87 -2.38
C GLN A 59 4.61 -18.36 -2.95
N VAL A 60 4.60 -18.98 -4.13
CA VAL A 60 3.42 -19.67 -4.68
C VAL A 60 2.95 -20.76 -3.71
N SER A 61 3.91 -21.53 -3.19
CA SER A 61 3.65 -22.60 -2.23
C SER A 61 3.12 -22.06 -0.90
N LEU A 62 3.66 -20.92 -0.43
CA LEU A 62 3.18 -20.22 0.77
C LEU A 62 1.72 -19.74 0.59
N LEU A 63 1.40 -19.12 -0.55
CA LEU A 63 0.05 -18.63 -0.84
C LEU A 63 -0.96 -19.78 -0.96
N ALA A 64 -0.59 -20.86 -1.68
CA ALA A 64 -1.41 -22.07 -1.77
C ALA A 64 -1.61 -22.72 -0.40
N THR A 65 -0.58 -22.71 0.44
CA THR A 65 -0.65 -23.21 1.82
C THR A 65 -1.57 -22.33 2.68
N ALA A 66 -1.52 -21.00 2.52
CA ALA A 66 -2.37 -20.08 3.26
C ALA A 66 -3.85 -20.23 2.90
N VAL A 67 -4.17 -20.45 1.61
CA VAL A 67 -5.56 -20.68 1.16
C VAL A 67 -6.10 -22.03 1.63
N THR A 68 -5.24 -23.05 1.74
CA THR A 68 -5.65 -24.41 2.14
C THR A 68 -5.60 -24.65 3.65
N ARG A 69 -5.02 -23.72 4.43
CA ARG A 69 -4.93 -23.77 5.90
C ARG A 69 -5.63 -22.56 6.53
N PRO A 70 -6.86 -22.74 7.06
CA PRO A 70 -7.65 -21.65 7.65
C PRO A 70 -6.89 -20.78 8.67
N GLN A 71 -5.97 -21.38 9.41
CA GLN A 71 -5.20 -20.74 10.46
C GLN A 71 -4.15 -19.76 9.91
N LEU A 72 -3.52 -20.09 8.76
CA LEU A 72 -2.64 -19.14 8.07
C LEU A 72 -3.43 -17.95 7.52
N ALA A 73 -4.65 -18.19 7.05
CA ALA A 73 -5.54 -17.12 6.63
C ALA A 73 -5.86 -16.18 7.82
N GLU A 74 -6.08 -16.72 9.02
CA GLU A 74 -6.31 -15.91 10.23
C GLU A 74 -5.10 -15.02 10.60
N SER A 75 -3.87 -15.55 10.52
CA SER A 75 -2.68 -14.74 10.81
C SER A 75 -2.46 -13.63 9.77
N LEU A 76 -2.71 -13.90 8.49
CA LEU A 76 -2.66 -12.88 7.43
C LEU A 76 -3.77 -11.82 7.60
N LEU A 77 -4.96 -12.24 8.01
CA LEU A 77 -6.05 -11.31 8.35
C LEU A 77 -5.68 -10.42 9.54
N TYR A 78 -5.02 -10.97 10.56
CA TYR A 78 -4.54 -10.22 11.71
C TYR A 78 -3.49 -9.17 11.31
N LEU A 79 -2.53 -9.52 10.45
CA LEU A 79 -1.56 -8.59 9.89
C LEU A 79 -2.25 -7.42 9.18
N ASN A 80 -3.14 -7.73 8.23
CA ASN A 80 -3.83 -6.70 7.45
C ASN A 80 -4.65 -5.77 8.34
N ARG A 81 -5.39 -6.31 9.32
CA ARG A 81 -6.14 -5.50 10.29
C ARG A 81 -5.24 -4.60 11.14
N THR A 82 -4.07 -5.09 11.54
CA THR A 82 -3.10 -4.31 12.32
C THR A 82 -2.60 -3.13 11.50
N LEU A 83 -2.18 -3.38 10.26
CA LEU A 83 -1.72 -2.33 9.36
C LEU A 83 -2.85 -1.35 8.98
N ASP A 84 -4.08 -1.83 8.73
CA ASP A 84 -5.26 -0.97 8.49
C ASP A 84 -5.55 -0.07 9.68
N SER A 85 -5.43 -0.59 10.90
CA SER A 85 -5.66 0.20 12.11
C SER A 85 -4.62 1.30 12.30
N GLN A 86 -3.39 1.09 11.81
CA GLN A 86 -2.34 2.11 11.81
C GLN A 86 -2.63 3.19 10.77
N ASP A 87 -3.03 2.82 9.56
CA ASP A 87 -3.35 3.78 8.50
C ASP A 87 -4.58 4.64 8.81
N LEU A 88 -5.54 4.06 9.54
CA LEU A 88 -6.77 4.72 9.99
C LEU A 88 -6.62 5.36 11.37
N ASP A 89 -5.42 5.38 11.99
CA ASP A 89 -5.24 6.04 13.28
C ASP A 89 -5.57 7.54 13.14
N PRO A 90 -6.60 8.04 13.85
CA PRO A 90 -7.01 9.43 13.75
C PRO A 90 -5.94 10.45 14.21
N ARG A 91 -4.84 10.00 14.82
CA ARG A 91 -3.72 10.86 15.25
C ARG A 91 -2.68 11.10 14.17
N GLU A 92 -2.41 10.11 13.32
CA GLU A 92 -1.43 10.17 12.23
C GLU A 92 -1.89 9.32 11.03
N PRO A 93 -3.05 9.63 10.41
CA PRO A 93 -3.60 8.76 9.38
C PRO A 93 -2.75 8.87 8.12
N ALA A 94 -2.24 7.74 7.62
CA ALA A 94 -1.92 7.63 6.20
C ALA A 94 -3.20 7.84 5.35
N GLY A 95 -4.36 7.57 5.95
CA GLY A 95 -5.68 7.80 5.37
C GLY A 95 -6.13 6.64 4.50
N LEU A 96 -7.29 6.78 3.86
CA LEU A 96 -7.81 5.74 2.96
C LEU A 96 -6.86 5.42 1.80
N ILE A 97 -5.99 6.38 1.44
CA ILE A 97 -5.00 6.19 0.38
C ILE A 97 -3.93 5.16 0.74
N GLY A 98 -3.55 5.03 2.02
CA GLY A 98 -2.61 3.99 2.49
C GLY A 98 -3.16 2.58 2.22
N ILE A 99 -4.42 2.35 2.57
CA ILE A 99 -5.13 1.10 2.27
C ILE A 99 -5.17 0.82 0.77
N VAL A 100 -5.49 1.82 -0.06
CA VAL A 100 -5.51 1.67 -1.52
C VAL A 100 -4.12 1.32 -2.06
N VAL A 101 -3.08 1.98 -1.56
CA VAL A 101 -1.69 1.70 -1.92
C VAL A 101 -1.31 0.27 -1.56
N ARG A 102 -1.68 -0.21 -0.37
CA ARG A 102 -1.36 -1.56 0.08
C ARG A 102 -2.08 -2.62 -0.74
N LEU A 103 -3.38 -2.45 -0.99
CA LEU A 103 -4.15 -3.35 -1.87
C LEU A 103 -3.57 -3.39 -3.29
N ALA A 104 -3.13 -2.25 -3.83
CA ALA A 104 -2.48 -2.20 -5.13
C ALA A 104 -1.12 -2.93 -5.13
N MET A 105 -0.34 -2.80 -4.05
CA MET A 105 0.90 -3.54 -3.86
C MET A 105 0.66 -5.05 -3.74
N ASP A 106 -0.35 -5.48 -3.00
CA ASP A 106 -0.73 -6.90 -2.87
C ASP A 106 -1.12 -7.47 -4.24
N GLY A 107 -1.92 -6.72 -5.02
CA GLY A 107 -2.28 -7.11 -6.38
C GLY A 107 -1.06 -7.20 -7.32
N LEU A 108 -0.09 -6.29 -7.17
CA LEU A 108 1.16 -6.33 -7.92
C LEU A 108 2.01 -7.54 -7.52
N TRP A 109 2.08 -7.85 -6.22
CA TRP A 109 2.80 -9.00 -5.68
C TRP A 109 2.20 -10.32 -6.17
N VAL A 110 0.87 -10.51 -6.06
CA VAL A 110 0.17 -11.69 -6.60
C VAL A 110 0.36 -11.78 -8.12
N SER A 111 0.40 -10.65 -8.82
CA SER A 111 0.68 -10.66 -10.25
C SER A 111 2.07 -11.21 -10.58
N ASP A 112 3.10 -10.88 -9.78
CA ASP A 112 4.46 -11.38 -9.99
C ASP A 112 4.54 -12.90 -9.74
N ILE A 113 3.77 -13.42 -8.77
CA ILE A 113 3.64 -14.85 -8.47
C ILE A 113 3.02 -15.61 -9.64
N LEU A 114 1.98 -15.05 -10.27
CA LEU A 114 1.25 -15.70 -11.37
C LEU A 114 1.96 -15.58 -12.71
N ASP A 115 2.55 -14.41 -12.99
CA ASP A 115 3.27 -14.10 -14.22
C ASP A 115 4.31 -13.00 -13.96
N SER A 116 5.55 -13.41 -13.66
CA SER A 116 6.67 -12.51 -13.42
C SER A 116 7.10 -11.70 -14.65
N THR A 117 6.54 -12.00 -15.83
CA THR A 117 6.82 -11.28 -17.08
C THR A 117 5.72 -10.30 -17.48
N ARG A 118 4.60 -10.25 -16.73
CA ARG A 118 3.44 -9.41 -17.04
C ARG A 118 3.81 -7.94 -17.21
N PHE A 119 4.73 -7.44 -16.40
CA PHE A 119 5.24 -6.08 -16.46
C PHE A 119 6.75 -6.10 -16.68
N SER A 120 7.23 -5.28 -17.63
CA SER A 120 8.65 -4.96 -17.70
C SER A 120 9.12 -4.25 -16.44
N GLU A 121 10.42 -4.32 -16.14
CA GLU A 121 11.02 -3.64 -15.00
C GLU A 121 10.72 -2.12 -15.00
N ALA A 122 10.70 -1.50 -16.18
CA ALA A 122 10.37 -0.07 -16.34
C ALA A 122 8.90 0.23 -16.01
N GLN A 123 7.96 -0.61 -16.44
CA GLN A 123 6.54 -0.46 -16.09
C GLN A 123 6.33 -0.67 -14.59
N ARG A 124 6.99 -1.67 -14.01
CA ARG A 124 6.89 -1.97 -12.58
C ARG A 124 7.43 -0.82 -11.73
N ARG A 125 8.58 -0.26 -12.10
CA ARG A 125 9.12 0.97 -11.50
C ARG A 125 8.13 2.14 -11.57
N ARG A 126 7.48 2.35 -12.72
CA ARG A 126 6.46 3.42 -12.86
C ARG A 126 5.24 3.20 -11.96
N ILE A 127 4.79 1.96 -11.80
CA ILE A 127 3.69 1.61 -10.89
C ILE A 127 4.11 1.88 -9.43
N THR A 128 5.25 1.35 -8.99
CA THR A 128 5.72 1.54 -7.62
C THR A 128 6.05 3.01 -7.31
N ASP A 129 6.56 3.77 -8.27
CA ASP A 129 6.79 5.22 -8.14
C ASP A 129 5.47 5.99 -7.98
N LEU A 130 4.42 5.61 -8.73
CA LEU A 130 3.09 6.20 -8.58
C LEU A 130 2.54 5.92 -7.18
N LEU A 131 2.56 4.65 -6.76
CA LEU A 131 2.09 4.24 -5.43
C LEU A 131 2.87 4.97 -4.32
N THR A 132 4.20 5.07 -4.47
CA THR A 132 5.06 5.83 -3.54
C THR A 132 4.65 7.29 -3.46
N ARG A 133 4.35 7.95 -4.59
CA ARG A 133 3.90 9.35 -4.61
C ARG A 133 2.55 9.53 -3.93
N LEU A 134 1.64 8.56 -4.05
CA LEU A 134 0.34 8.60 -3.38
C LEU A 134 0.48 8.58 -1.85
N THR A 135 1.54 7.96 -1.30
CA THR A 135 1.81 7.97 0.16
C THR A 135 2.14 9.35 0.73
N TYR A 136 2.38 10.36 -0.12
CA TYR A 136 2.58 11.75 0.31
C TYR A 136 1.31 12.59 0.25
N VAL A 137 0.19 12.01 -0.20
CA VAL A 137 -1.10 12.68 -0.26
C VAL A 137 -1.83 12.39 1.04
N ASP A 138 -2.24 13.42 1.77
CA ASP A 138 -3.14 13.28 2.90
C ASP A 138 -4.61 13.33 2.45
N ASP A 139 -5.54 12.99 3.34
CA ASP A 139 -6.97 12.94 3.01
C ASP A 139 -7.50 14.30 2.52
N ALA A 140 -7.06 15.41 3.12
CA ALA A 140 -7.47 16.76 2.70
C ALA A 140 -7.01 17.07 1.27
N ARG A 141 -5.79 16.67 0.90
CA ARG A 141 -5.27 16.84 -0.45
C ARG A 141 -5.94 15.87 -1.42
N LEU A 142 -6.27 14.67 -0.99
CA LEU A 142 -7.02 13.70 -1.79
C LEU A 142 -8.40 14.23 -2.15
N GLU A 143 -9.15 14.76 -1.18
CA GLU A 143 -10.46 15.39 -1.40
C GLU A 143 -10.38 16.50 -2.45
N GLN A 144 -9.39 17.40 -2.34
CA GLN A 144 -9.18 18.47 -3.34
C GLN A 144 -8.91 17.93 -4.75
N LEU A 145 -8.13 16.85 -4.86
CA LEU A 145 -7.83 16.23 -6.15
C LEU A 145 -9.07 15.58 -6.75
N LEU A 146 -9.89 14.93 -5.91
CA LEU A 146 -11.12 14.27 -6.33
C LEU A 146 -12.21 15.27 -6.73
N ASP A 147 -12.35 16.39 -6.03
CA ASP A 147 -13.30 17.46 -6.38
C ASP A 147 -13.05 18.04 -7.77
N GLY A 148 -11.78 18.07 -8.20
CA GLY A 148 -11.38 18.50 -9.56
C GLY A 148 -11.65 17.46 -10.65
N LEU A 149 -11.93 16.21 -10.28
CA LEU A 149 -12.20 15.09 -11.20
C LEU A 149 -13.70 14.81 -11.36
N THR A 150 -14.54 15.36 -10.49
CA THR A 150 -16.00 15.25 -10.58
C THR A 150 -16.50 16.02 -11.80
N PRO A 151 -17.20 15.39 -12.77
CA PRO A 151 -17.80 16.11 -13.88
C PRO A 151 -18.84 17.09 -13.35
N GLY A 152 -18.55 18.40 -13.44
CA GLY A 152 -19.40 19.48 -12.90
C GLY A 152 -18.81 20.25 -11.72
N GLY A 153 -17.61 19.91 -11.25
CA GLY A 153 -16.85 20.75 -10.32
C GLY A 153 -16.62 22.14 -10.93
N SER A 154 -17.08 23.18 -10.24
CA SER A 154 -16.98 24.55 -10.71
C SER A 154 -15.50 24.91 -10.91
N ALA A 155 -15.07 25.02 -12.17
CA ALA A 155 -13.83 25.70 -12.48
C ALA A 155 -13.85 27.06 -11.78
N PRO A 156 -12.72 27.53 -11.20
CA PRO A 156 -12.67 28.86 -10.60
C PRO A 156 -13.04 29.85 -11.70
N SER A 157 -14.22 30.44 -11.55
CA SER A 157 -14.77 31.42 -12.49
C SER A 157 -13.78 32.57 -12.60
N ALA A 158 -13.16 32.71 -13.77
CA ALA A 158 -12.32 33.85 -14.14
C ALA A 158 -13.14 35.14 -14.32
N ALA A 159 -14.20 35.33 -13.53
CA ALA A 159 -15.10 36.48 -13.57
C ALA A 159 -15.25 37.10 -12.17
N GLN A 160 -14.13 37.28 -11.46
CA GLN A 160 -14.02 38.27 -10.38
C GLN A 160 -12.69 39.02 -10.48
N ALA A 161 -12.53 39.76 -11.57
CA ALA A 161 -11.72 40.97 -11.60
C ALA A 161 -12.68 42.13 -11.92
N ALA A 162 -13.28 42.70 -10.89
CA ALA A 162 -13.96 43.99 -10.95
C ALA A 162 -12.90 45.12 -10.92
N PRO A 163 -13.31 46.40 -10.92
CA PRO A 163 -14.04 47.13 -11.95
C PRO A 163 -13.28 48.41 -12.38
N GLY A 164 -13.65 48.95 -13.54
CA GLY A 164 -13.52 50.38 -13.79
C GLY A 164 -12.49 50.76 -14.85
N GLU A 165 -13.01 51.29 -15.96
CA GLU A 165 -12.42 52.48 -16.58
C GLU A 165 -13.51 53.21 -17.36
N ARG A 166 -13.87 54.40 -16.87
CA ARG A 166 -14.69 55.37 -17.59
C ARG A 166 -13.80 56.16 -18.55
N ARG A 167 -14.17 56.12 -19.84
CA ARG A 167 -14.01 57.17 -20.90
C ARG A 167 -12.57 57.54 -21.32
N PRO A 168 -12.33 58.26 -22.46
CA PRO A 168 -13.30 58.96 -23.34
C PRO A 168 -13.11 58.73 -24.86
N ARG A 169 -14.15 59.07 -25.64
CA ARG A 169 -14.14 60.16 -26.64
C ARG A 169 -15.58 60.59 -26.93
#